data_AF-Q82R18-F1
#
_entry.id   AF-Q82R18-F1
#
_cell.length_a   1.000
_cell.length_b   1.000
_cell.length_c   1.000
_cell.angle_alpha   90.00
_cell.angle_beta   90.00
_cell.angle_gamma   90.00
#
_symmetry.space_group_name_H-M   'P 1'
#
loop_
_entity.id
_entity.type
_entity.pdbx_description
1 polymer ?
#
loop_
_entity_poly.entity_id
_entity_poly.type
_entity_poly.pdbx_seq_one_letter_code
_entity_poly.pdbx_strand_id
1 'polypeptide(L)'
;MCMEIGYATARGVPVILLTTDFQDYSGTPAGPGTVFPDPLLDILATRIIRAPRLGAPPDLPGSSRFADFAARNHAQIQHAIEVRVDAALQLPVPASSAVPSRTGSTVYAESSPYTPAHHKLPGTGARPGITVRRPTRFAATDPEAATRADWAAALSSDRIVVDACGPETPPNAALLIGASCATAQPVAAYLPRSTYTHASGREPNHRNLMIQYGVGHTLRSAEEVTAWIGP
;
A
#
# COMPACT_ATOMS: atom_id res chain seq x y z
N MET A 1 3.05 1.59 8.42
CA MET A 1 3.63 2.47 7.38
C MET A 1 2.74 2.61 6.14
N CYS A 2 2.35 1.51 5.46
CA CYS A 2 1.53 1.64 4.25
C CYS A 2 0.12 2.20 4.53
N MET A 3 -0.46 1.93 5.69
CA MET A 3 -1.76 2.51 6.06
C MET A 3 -1.70 4.04 6.18
N GLU A 4 -0.66 4.57 6.80
CA GLU A 4 -0.46 5.99 7.03
C GLU A 4 -0.26 6.74 5.70
N ILE A 5 0.43 6.11 4.73
CA ILE A 5 0.55 6.63 3.35
C ILE A 5 -0.83 6.73 2.70
N GLY A 6 -1.66 5.68 2.82
CA GLY A 6 -3.01 5.66 2.25
C GLY A 6 -3.91 6.71 2.87
N TYR A 7 -3.84 6.88 4.19
CA TYR A 7 -4.55 7.92 4.93
C TYR A 7 -4.12 9.32 4.45
N ALA A 8 -2.82 9.60 4.44
CA ALA A 8 -2.28 10.89 4.02
C ALA A 8 -2.70 11.23 2.58
N THR A 9 -2.54 10.27 1.66
CA THR A 9 -2.84 10.48 0.25
C THR A 9 -4.33 10.73 0.02
N ALA A 10 -5.21 9.98 0.69
CA ALA A 10 -6.66 10.19 0.60
C ALA A 10 -7.11 11.55 1.18
N ARG A 11 -6.34 12.12 2.11
CA ARG A 11 -6.53 13.48 2.64
C ARG A 11 -5.88 14.58 1.79
N GLY A 12 -5.24 14.23 0.67
CA GLY A 12 -4.51 15.16 -0.18
C GLY A 12 -3.20 15.67 0.43
N VAL A 13 -2.68 14.99 1.46
CA VAL A 13 -1.39 15.31 2.09
C VAL A 13 -0.28 14.72 1.22
N PRO A 14 0.70 15.52 0.78
CA PRO A 14 1.81 15.02 -0.01
C PRO A 14 2.65 13.98 0.73
N VAL A 15 3.10 12.95 0.02
CA VAL A 15 3.90 11.84 0.57
C VAL A 15 5.27 11.80 -0.09
N ILE A 16 6.32 11.89 0.71
CA ILE A 16 7.69 11.64 0.26
C ILE A 16 8.12 10.27 0.78
N LEU A 17 8.45 9.35 -0.12
CA LEU A 17 9.00 8.06 0.21
C LEU A 17 10.52 8.08 0.02
N LEU A 18 11.25 7.69 1.07
CA LEU A 18 12.67 7.43 0.98
C LEU A 18 12.87 5.92 0.92
N THR A 19 13.52 5.45 -0.13
CA THR A 19 13.89 4.05 -0.32
C THR A 19 15.33 3.96 -0.77
N THR A 20 15.82 2.74 -0.87
CA THR A 20 17.14 2.43 -1.42
C THR A 20 17.01 2.08 -2.89
N ASP A 21 18.11 2.20 -3.64
CA ASP A 21 18.19 1.79 -5.05
C ASP A 21 18.49 0.29 -5.25
N PHE A 22 18.39 -0.54 -4.19
CA PHE A 22 18.84 -1.94 -4.23
C PHE A 22 18.04 -2.83 -5.18
N GLN A 23 16.75 -2.56 -5.38
CA GLN A 23 15.84 -3.44 -6.10
C GLN A 23 14.85 -2.61 -6.92
N ASP A 24 14.61 -3.07 -8.14
CA ASP A 24 13.43 -2.74 -8.94
C ASP A 24 12.54 -3.98 -9.00
N TYR A 25 11.24 -3.76 -9.15
CA TYR A 25 10.24 -4.81 -9.28
C TYR A 25 9.62 -4.78 -10.66
N SER A 26 9.13 -5.91 -11.16
CA SER A 26 8.38 -5.96 -12.41
C SER A 26 7.35 -7.08 -12.35
N GLY A 27 6.21 -6.88 -13.02
CA GLY A 27 5.17 -7.91 -13.11
C GLY A 27 5.54 -9.09 -14.02
N THR A 28 6.51 -8.90 -14.92
CA THR A 28 7.05 -9.92 -15.82
C THR A 28 8.56 -9.74 -15.99
N PRO A 29 9.31 -10.77 -16.41
CA PRO A 29 10.77 -10.66 -16.60
C PRO A 29 11.22 -9.56 -17.57
N ALA A 30 10.35 -9.12 -18.49
CA ALA A 30 10.62 -8.07 -19.47
C ALA A 30 9.68 -6.85 -19.33
N GLY A 31 8.95 -6.76 -18.21
CA GLY A 31 7.98 -5.69 -17.96
C GLY A 31 8.65 -4.39 -17.51
N PRO A 32 7.89 -3.28 -17.47
CA PRO A 32 8.38 -2.04 -16.90
C PRO A 32 8.76 -2.23 -15.43
N GLY A 33 9.87 -1.60 -15.02
CA GLY A 33 10.33 -1.61 -13.63
C GLY A 33 9.51 -0.64 -12.77
N THR A 34 9.20 -1.04 -11.54
CA THR A 34 8.54 -0.25 -10.50
C THR A 34 9.42 -0.20 -9.26
N VAL A 35 9.28 0.85 -8.45
CA VAL A 35 10.07 1.00 -7.23
C VAL A 35 9.54 0.10 -6.11
N PHE A 36 8.24 -0.19 -6.12
CA PHE A 36 7.60 -1.13 -5.21
C PHE A 36 6.92 -2.29 -5.97
N PRO A 37 6.74 -3.46 -5.32
CA PRO A 37 6.07 -4.61 -5.94
C PRO A 37 4.64 -4.33 -6.40
N ASP A 38 3.98 -3.38 -5.72
CA ASP A 38 2.68 -2.87 -6.13
C ASP A 38 2.85 -1.42 -6.61
N PRO A 39 2.53 -1.10 -7.88
CA PRO A 39 2.67 0.25 -8.43
C PRO A 39 1.75 1.27 -7.73
N LEU A 40 0.82 0.84 -6.89
CA LEU A 40 0.01 1.74 -6.07
C LEU A 40 0.88 2.63 -5.17
N LEU A 41 1.97 2.11 -4.60
CA LEU A 41 2.89 2.94 -3.81
C LEU A 41 3.62 3.97 -4.68
N ASP A 42 3.97 3.58 -5.92
CA ASP A 42 4.68 4.46 -6.85
C ASP A 42 3.85 5.70 -7.19
N ILE A 43 2.55 5.50 -7.49
CA ILE A 43 1.68 6.61 -7.91
C ILE A 43 1.17 7.49 -6.76
N LEU A 44 1.10 6.95 -5.54
CA LEU A 44 0.60 7.69 -4.38
C LEU A 44 1.69 8.54 -3.73
N ALA A 45 2.95 8.21 -3.96
CA ALA A 45 4.05 9.04 -3.56
C ALA A 45 4.07 10.33 -4.40
N THR A 46 4.08 11.48 -3.74
CA THR A 46 4.38 12.77 -4.40
C THR A 46 5.82 12.81 -4.88
N ARG A 47 6.73 12.21 -4.11
CA ARG A 47 8.13 12.05 -4.50
C ARG A 47 8.69 10.75 -3.95
N ILE A 48 9.45 10.05 -4.77
CA ILE A 48 10.27 8.92 -4.35
C ILE A 48 11.73 9.34 -4.45
N ILE A 49 12.44 9.24 -3.33
CA ILE A 49 13.87 9.48 -3.24
C ILE A 49 14.52 8.11 -3.10
N ARG A 50 15.30 7.71 -4.10
CA ARG A 50 16.13 6.50 -4.04
C ARG A 50 17.51 6.93 -3.57
N ALA A 51 17.82 6.65 -2.32
CA ALA A 51 19.17 6.85 -1.80
C ALA A 51 20.09 5.84 -2.52
N PRO A 52 21.14 6.31 -3.20
CA PRO A 52 22.04 5.43 -3.91
C PRO A 52 22.77 4.49 -2.96
N ARG A 53 23.20 3.34 -3.48
CA ARG A 53 23.95 2.32 -2.75
C ARG A 53 25.14 2.92 -1.99
N LEU A 54 25.54 2.18 -0.95
CA LEU A 54 26.83 2.30 -0.23
C LEU A 54 27.89 2.90 -1.16
N GLY A 55 28.52 4.01 -0.76
CA GLY A 55 29.65 4.59 -1.49
C GLY A 55 30.70 3.53 -1.83
N ALA A 56 31.51 3.80 -2.87
CA ALA A 56 32.49 2.85 -3.40
C ALA A 56 33.21 2.05 -2.28
N PRO A 57 33.48 0.74 -2.49
CA PRO A 57 34.26 -0.04 -1.52
C PRO A 57 35.55 0.71 -1.19
N PRO A 58 36.04 0.62 0.06
CA PRO A 58 37.19 1.43 0.46
C PRO A 58 38.41 1.01 -0.36
N ASP A 59 38.99 1.97 -1.09
CA ASP A 59 40.22 1.78 -1.88
C ASP A 59 41.47 1.68 -0.99
N LEU A 60 41.36 1.94 0.32
CA LEU A 60 42.49 2.12 1.21
C LEU A 60 42.78 0.87 2.06
N PRO A 61 43.93 0.20 1.85
CA PRO A 61 44.41 -0.80 2.79
C PRO A 61 44.76 -0.14 4.12
N GLY A 62 44.01 -0.45 5.19
CA GLY A 62 44.35 -0.04 6.57
C GLY A 62 43.25 0.70 7.35
N SER A 63 42.11 1.03 6.73
CA SER A 63 40.97 1.60 7.46
C SER A 63 40.15 0.53 8.19
N SER A 64 39.59 0.89 9.35
CA SER A 64 38.65 0.00 10.03
C SER A 64 37.38 -0.12 9.19
N ARG A 65 37.04 -1.33 8.74
CA ARG A 65 35.81 -1.62 7.99
C ARG A 65 34.54 -1.00 8.60
N PHE A 66 34.52 -0.86 9.93
CA PHE A 66 33.39 -0.28 10.67
C PHE A 66 33.37 1.24 10.58
N ALA A 67 34.53 1.90 10.62
CA ALA A 67 34.63 3.35 10.44
C ALA A 67 34.23 3.75 9.01
N ASP A 68 34.69 2.99 8.00
CA ASP A 68 34.30 3.22 6.61
C ASP A 68 32.81 2.99 6.39
N PHE A 69 32.26 1.95 7.01
CA PHE A 69 30.82 1.70 6.98
C PHE A 69 30.03 2.83 7.65
N ALA A 70 30.46 3.31 8.82
CA ALA A 70 29.82 4.41 9.52
C ALA A 70 29.87 5.72 8.70
N ALA A 71 31.03 6.06 8.12
CA ALA A 71 31.19 7.24 7.28
C ALA A 71 30.29 7.20 6.03
N ARG A 72 30.21 6.03 5.35
CA ARG A 72 29.30 5.83 4.20
C ARG A 72 27.84 6.03 4.59
N ASN A 73 27.38 5.38 5.66
CA ASN A 73 25.99 5.54 6.11
C ASN A 73 25.70 6.99 6.52
N HIS A 74 26.65 7.68 7.15
CA HIS A 74 26.48 9.08 7.50
C HIS A 74 26.29 9.95 6.26
N ALA A 75 27.17 9.83 5.26
CA ALA A 75 27.06 10.57 4.01
C ALA A 75 25.74 10.28 3.27
N GLN A 76 25.28 9.02 3.27
CA GLN A 76 24.00 8.65 2.68
C GLN A 76 22.81 9.26 3.42
N ILE A 77 22.84 9.27 4.75
CA ILE A 77 21.81 9.89 5.57
C ILE A 77 21.79 11.40 5.31
N GLN A 78 22.96 12.07 5.26
CA GLN A 78 23.03 13.50 4.95
C GLN A 78 22.46 13.81 3.56
N HIS A 79 22.86 13.06 2.53
CA HIS A 79 22.32 13.22 1.19
C HIS A 79 20.80 13.00 1.16
N ALA A 80 20.31 11.95 1.82
CA ALA A 80 18.88 11.69 1.91
C ALA A 80 18.11 12.79 2.66
N ILE A 81 18.72 13.41 3.67
CA ILE A 81 18.16 14.58 4.38
C ILE A 81 18.09 15.77 3.44
N GLU A 82 19.19 16.12 2.77
CA GLU A 82 19.27 17.26 1.84
C GLU A 82 18.22 17.15 0.74
N VAL A 83 18.19 16.03 0.00
CA VAL A 83 17.23 15.80 -1.08
C VAL A 83 15.79 15.80 -0.56
N ARG A 84 15.57 15.32 0.67
CA ARG A 84 14.23 15.32 1.27
C ARG A 84 13.79 16.72 1.70
N VAL A 85 14.70 17.55 2.22
CA VAL A 85 14.42 18.95 2.55
C VAL A 85 14.05 19.71 1.28
N ASP A 86 14.85 19.55 0.22
CA ASP A 86 14.56 20.18 -1.07
C ASP A 86 13.21 19.72 -1.64
N ALA A 87 12.93 18.41 -1.60
CA ALA A 87 11.65 17.87 -2.02
C ALA A 87 10.48 18.40 -1.17
N ALA A 88 10.67 18.53 0.15
CA ALA A 88 9.67 19.05 1.07
C ALA A 88 9.32 20.52 0.80
N LEU A 89 10.33 21.34 0.47
CA LEU A 89 10.15 22.75 0.11
C LEU A 89 9.42 22.94 -1.23
N GLN A 90 9.43 21.93 -2.09
CA GLN A 90 8.76 21.94 -3.40
C GLN A 90 7.39 21.25 -3.39
N LEU A 91 6.90 20.81 -2.23
CA LEU A 91 5.61 20.13 -2.15
C LEU A 91 4.47 21.08 -2.51
N PRO A 92 3.48 20.59 -3.27
CA PRO A 92 2.27 21.36 -3.52
C PRO A 92 1.51 21.59 -2.21
N VAL A 93 0.73 22.68 -2.17
CA VAL A 93 -0.23 22.90 -1.08
C VAL A 93 -1.19 21.71 -1.03
N PRO A 94 -1.47 21.14 0.16
CA PRO A 94 -2.40 20.03 0.28
C PRO A 94 -3.74 20.36 -0.38
N ALA A 95 -4.17 19.52 -1.31
CA ALA A 95 -5.47 19.69 -1.95
C ALA A 95 -6.56 19.22 -0.99
N SER A 96 -7.64 19.98 -0.86
CA SER A 96 -8.82 19.51 -0.15
C SER A 96 -9.45 18.35 -0.94
N SER A 97 -9.38 17.15 -0.40
CA SER A 97 -10.01 15.98 -1.00
C SER A 97 -11.50 15.98 -0.68
N ALA A 98 -12.34 16.07 -1.72
CA ALA A 98 -13.78 15.92 -1.55
C ALA A 98 -14.11 14.43 -1.34
N VAL A 99 -14.96 14.14 -0.35
CA VAL A 99 -15.48 12.78 -0.16
C VAL A 99 -16.54 12.54 -1.25
N PRO A 100 -16.37 11.55 -2.14
CA PRO A 100 -17.34 11.30 -3.19
C PRO A 100 -18.68 10.84 -2.62
N SER A 101 -19.78 11.21 -3.29
CA SER A 101 -21.12 10.74 -2.93
C SER A 101 -21.24 9.24 -3.21
N ARG A 102 -21.71 8.49 -2.20
CA ARG A 102 -21.84 7.03 -2.23
C ARG A 102 -23.31 6.63 -2.42
N THR A 103 -23.60 5.81 -3.42
CA THR A 103 -24.96 5.34 -3.78
C THR A 103 -25.32 3.97 -3.17
N GLY A 104 -24.36 3.29 -2.55
CA GLY A 104 -24.52 2.02 -1.84
C GLY A 104 -24.47 0.74 -2.71
N SER A 105 -24.13 0.84 -3.99
CA SER A 105 -24.22 -0.25 -4.98
C SER A 105 -22.87 -0.71 -5.56
N THR A 106 -21.75 -0.15 -5.11
CA THR A 106 -20.42 -0.42 -5.63
C THR A 106 -19.48 -0.90 -4.54
N VAL A 107 -18.73 -1.98 -4.83
CA VAL A 107 -17.71 -2.50 -3.92
C VAL A 107 -16.40 -2.61 -4.67
N TYR A 108 -15.32 -2.08 -4.09
CA TYR A 108 -13.98 -2.32 -4.60
C TYR A 108 -13.36 -3.52 -3.87
N ALA A 109 -13.01 -4.56 -4.62
CA ALA A 109 -12.41 -5.78 -4.10
C ALA A 109 -10.93 -5.83 -4.49
N GLU A 110 -10.05 -5.54 -3.55
CA GLU A 110 -8.60 -5.56 -3.72
C GLU A 110 -8.06 -6.98 -3.51
N SER A 111 -7.29 -7.47 -4.48
CA SER A 111 -6.62 -8.78 -4.39
C SER A 111 -5.26 -8.65 -3.72
N SER A 112 -4.77 -9.74 -3.13
CA SER A 112 -3.41 -9.76 -2.58
C SER A 112 -2.38 -9.82 -3.73
N PRO A 113 -1.35 -8.96 -3.74
CA PRO A 113 -0.30 -8.97 -4.76
C PRO A 113 0.56 -10.23 -4.69
N TYR A 114 0.44 -11.01 -3.60
CA TYR A 114 1.12 -12.29 -3.42
C TYR A 114 0.36 -13.47 -4.02
N THR A 115 -0.83 -13.24 -4.56
CA THR A 115 -1.64 -14.28 -5.19
C THR A 115 -1.55 -14.18 -6.72
N PRO A 116 -1.68 -15.29 -7.46
CA PRO A 116 -1.68 -15.25 -8.92
C PRO A 116 -2.74 -14.28 -9.47
N ALA A 117 -2.49 -13.64 -10.61
CA ALA A 117 -3.40 -12.63 -11.17
C ALA A 117 -4.85 -13.11 -11.44
N HIS A 118 -5.04 -14.42 -11.63
CA HIS A 118 -6.38 -15.03 -11.79
C HIS A 118 -7.07 -15.34 -10.45
N HIS A 119 -6.36 -15.20 -9.32
CA HIS A 119 -6.90 -15.37 -7.99
C HIS A 119 -7.84 -14.21 -7.67
N LYS A 120 -9.11 -14.54 -7.54
CA LYS A 120 -10.15 -13.59 -7.13
C LYS A 120 -10.41 -13.80 -5.66
N LEU A 121 -10.59 -12.68 -4.94
CA LEU A 121 -11.12 -12.71 -3.59
C LEU A 121 -12.42 -13.56 -3.57
N PRO A 122 -12.50 -14.61 -2.74
CA PRO A 122 -13.67 -15.49 -2.72
C PRO A 122 -14.93 -14.72 -2.29
N GLY A 123 -16.11 -15.14 -2.77
CA GLY A 123 -17.37 -14.46 -2.44
C GLY A 123 -17.67 -13.20 -3.26
N THR A 124 -16.76 -12.77 -4.15
CA THR A 124 -16.93 -11.57 -5.01
C THR A 124 -17.70 -11.82 -6.32
N GLY A 125 -18.44 -12.92 -6.43
CA GLY A 125 -19.17 -13.28 -7.65
C GLY A 125 -20.15 -12.19 -8.14
N ALA A 126 -20.59 -12.29 -9.39
CA ALA A 126 -21.56 -11.36 -9.96
C ALA A 126 -22.87 -11.36 -9.17
N ARG A 127 -23.46 -10.17 -8.96
CA ARG A 127 -24.70 -10.00 -8.20
C ARG A 127 -25.63 -8.97 -8.82
N PRO A 128 -26.94 -9.22 -8.80
CA PRO A 128 -27.92 -8.21 -9.17
C PRO A 128 -27.76 -6.97 -8.29
N GLY A 129 -27.71 -5.78 -8.91
CA GLY A 129 -27.71 -4.50 -8.21
C GLY A 129 -26.38 -4.10 -7.55
N ILE A 130 -25.37 -4.96 -7.52
CA ILE A 130 -24.05 -4.66 -6.95
C ILE A 130 -22.96 -4.75 -8.01
N THR A 131 -22.21 -3.66 -8.19
CA THR A 131 -21.05 -3.61 -9.08
C THR A 131 -19.77 -3.85 -8.29
N VAL A 132 -19.12 -4.99 -8.51
CA VAL A 132 -17.81 -5.29 -7.90
C VAL A 132 -16.69 -4.86 -8.84
N ARG A 133 -15.95 -3.82 -8.45
CA ARG A 133 -14.74 -3.34 -9.12
C ARG A 133 -13.51 -4.06 -8.57
N ARG A 134 -12.49 -4.25 -9.41
CA ARG A 134 -11.27 -5.00 -9.09
C ARG A 134 -10.05 -4.29 -9.65
N PRO A 135 -8.87 -4.53 -9.07
CA PRO A 135 -7.63 -3.99 -9.60
C PRO A 135 -7.36 -4.53 -11.00
N THR A 136 -6.97 -3.63 -11.91
CA THR A 136 -6.60 -3.95 -13.30
C THR A 136 -5.10 -3.75 -13.55
N ARG A 137 -4.42 -2.99 -12.67
CA ARG A 137 -3.01 -2.60 -12.80
C ARG A 137 -2.02 -3.74 -13.01
N PHE A 138 -2.30 -4.93 -12.49
CA PHE A 138 -1.38 -6.07 -12.61
C PHE A 138 -1.37 -6.73 -13.99
N ALA A 139 -2.37 -6.46 -14.83
CA ALA A 139 -2.50 -7.04 -16.16
C ALA A 139 -2.51 -5.98 -17.28
N ALA A 140 -2.40 -4.70 -16.94
CA ALA A 140 -2.51 -3.60 -17.88
C ALA A 140 -1.22 -3.41 -18.68
N THR A 141 -1.37 -3.00 -19.95
CA THR A 141 -0.24 -2.59 -20.80
C THR A 141 0.38 -1.26 -20.34
N ASP A 142 -0.44 -0.39 -19.76
CA ASP A 142 -0.02 0.83 -19.05
C ASP A 142 -0.37 0.67 -17.56
N PRO A 143 0.56 0.12 -16.74
CA PRO A 143 0.32 -0.08 -15.32
C PRO A 143 0.08 1.21 -14.57
N GLU A 144 0.69 2.32 -14.97
CA GLU A 144 0.57 3.59 -14.24
C GLU A 144 -0.84 4.16 -14.38
N ALA A 145 -1.35 4.27 -15.61
CA ALA A 145 -2.71 4.74 -15.85
C ALA A 145 -3.76 3.83 -15.19
N ALA A 146 -3.58 2.51 -15.30
CA ALA A 146 -4.45 1.53 -14.65
C ALA A 146 -4.41 1.65 -13.12
N THR A 147 -3.24 1.89 -12.52
CA THR A 147 -3.11 2.08 -11.07
C THR A 147 -3.83 3.35 -10.60
N ARG A 148 -3.73 4.45 -11.35
CA ARG A 148 -4.46 5.70 -11.02
C ARG A 148 -5.97 5.48 -11.11
N ALA A 149 -6.43 4.74 -12.13
CA ALA A 149 -7.83 4.38 -12.28
C ALA A 149 -8.33 3.46 -11.16
N ASP A 150 -7.54 2.46 -10.77
CA ASP A 150 -7.82 1.55 -9.66
C ASP A 150 -7.97 2.31 -8.33
N TRP A 151 -7.06 3.25 -8.04
CA TRP A 151 -7.14 4.10 -6.86
C TRP A 151 -8.40 4.96 -6.84
N ALA A 152 -8.72 5.63 -7.95
CA ALA A 152 -9.95 6.42 -8.08
C ALA A 152 -11.21 5.54 -7.96
N ALA A 153 -11.17 4.33 -8.52
CA ALA A 153 -12.26 3.36 -8.42
C ALA A 153 -12.47 2.90 -6.97
N ALA A 154 -11.39 2.69 -6.20
CA ALA A 154 -11.46 2.34 -4.79
C ALA A 154 -12.08 3.48 -3.97
N LEU A 155 -11.57 4.71 -4.11
CA LEU A 155 -12.07 5.87 -3.36
C LEU A 155 -13.52 6.23 -3.69
N SER A 156 -13.96 5.98 -4.93
CA SER A 156 -15.33 6.23 -5.39
C SER A 156 -16.31 5.11 -5.08
N SER A 157 -15.85 3.96 -4.59
CA SER A 157 -16.74 2.85 -4.24
C SER A 157 -17.48 3.10 -2.93
N ASP A 158 -18.58 2.41 -2.71
CA ASP A 158 -19.39 2.56 -1.49
C ASP A 158 -18.75 1.84 -0.30
N ARG A 159 -18.17 0.66 -0.56
CA ARG A 159 -17.44 -0.16 0.42
C ARG A 159 -16.20 -0.76 -0.22
N ILE A 160 -15.23 -1.11 0.61
CA ILE A 160 -14.02 -1.83 0.20
C ILE A 160 -13.97 -3.19 0.88
N VAL A 161 -13.48 -4.19 0.16
CA VAL A 161 -12.98 -5.42 0.75
C VAL A 161 -11.56 -5.66 0.25
N VAL A 162 -10.64 -5.93 1.18
CA VAL A 162 -9.24 -6.19 0.85
C VAL A 162 -8.86 -7.61 1.21
N ASP A 163 -8.07 -8.26 0.36
CA ASP A 163 -7.39 -9.49 0.72
C ASP A 163 -6.20 -9.19 1.64
N ALA A 164 -6.31 -9.53 2.91
CA ALA A 164 -5.26 -9.34 3.92
C ALA A 164 -4.45 -10.63 4.18
N CYS A 165 -4.55 -11.62 3.29
CA CYS A 165 -3.78 -12.86 3.38
C CYS A 165 -2.28 -12.62 3.20
N GLY A 166 -1.50 -13.32 4.02
CA GLY A 166 -0.05 -13.24 4.03
C GLY A 166 0.53 -13.32 5.45
N PRO A 167 1.86 -13.46 5.57
CA PRO A 167 2.55 -13.34 6.85
C PRO A 167 2.40 -11.94 7.46
N GLU A 168 2.33 -10.91 6.60
CA GLU A 168 2.03 -9.53 6.93
C GLU A 168 0.86 -9.04 6.06
N THR A 169 0.18 -7.97 6.49
CA THR A 169 -0.85 -7.34 5.66
C THR A 169 -0.21 -6.80 4.38
N PRO A 170 -0.71 -7.17 3.18
CA PRO A 170 -0.18 -6.66 1.93
C PRO A 170 -0.17 -5.12 1.86
N PRO A 171 0.86 -4.49 1.26
CA PRO A 171 0.99 -3.04 1.21
C PRO A 171 -0.23 -2.32 0.63
N ASN A 172 -0.80 -2.83 -0.47
CA ASN A 172 -2.02 -2.32 -1.10
C ASN A 172 -3.25 -2.42 -0.21
N ALA A 173 -3.44 -3.56 0.48
CA ALA A 173 -4.52 -3.72 1.44
C ALA A 173 -4.39 -2.69 2.56
N ALA A 174 -3.18 -2.51 3.12
CA ALA A 174 -2.92 -1.51 4.14
C ALA A 174 -3.19 -0.07 3.66
N LEU A 175 -2.74 0.29 2.44
CA LEU A 175 -3.02 1.59 1.82
C LEU A 175 -4.52 1.87 1.74
N LEU A 176 -5.30 0.92 1.22
CA LEU A 176 -6.75 1.09 1.07
C LEU A 176 -7.48 1.16 2.40
N ILE A 177 -7.02 0.42 3.42
CA ILE A 177 -7.55 0.55 4.80
C ILE A 177 -7.31 1.96 5.32
N GLY A 178 -6.10 2.50 5.15
CA GLY A 178 -5.78 3.87 5.56
C GLY A 178 -6.61 4.93 4.85
N ALA A 179 -6.77 4.77 3.54
CA ALA A 179 -7.62 5.62 2.71
C ALA A 179 -9.08 5.59 3.16
N SER A 180 -9.56 4.40 3.52
CA SER A 180 -10.91 4.18 4.05
C SER A 180 -11.10 4.90 5.39
N CYS A 181 -10.13 4.82 6.31
CA CYS A 181 -10.16 5.57 7.56
C CYS A 181 -10.19 7.10 7.33
N ALA A 182 -9.43 7.60 6.37
CA ALA A 182 -9.38 9.03 6.02
C ALA A 182 -10.69 9.57 5.42
N THR A 183 -11.46 8.71 4.76
CA THR A 183 -12.67 9.07 4.00
C THR A 183 -13.96 8.49 4.58
N ALA A 184 -13.88 7.93 5.79
CA ALA A 184 -14.96 7.21 6.46
C ALA A 184 -15.66 6.18 5.54
N GLN A 185 -14.88 5.52 4.66
CA GLN A 185 -15.38 4.46 3.79
C GLN A 185 -15.42 3.15 4.58
N PRO A 186 -16.52 2.39 4.55
CA PRO A 186 -16.54 1.06 5.14
C PRO A 186 -15.52 0.15 4.44
N VAL A 187 -14.65 -0.49 5.22
CA VAL A 187 -13.66 -1.45 4.73
C VAL A 187 -13.67 -2.71 5.58
N ALA A 188 -13.58 -3.86 4.92
CA ALA A 188 -13.38 -5.15 5.56
C ALA A 188 -12.12 -5.85 5.04
N ALA A 189 -11.46 -6.61 5.90
CA ALA A 189 -10.30 -7.43 5.53
C ALA A 189 -10.68 -8.90 5.50
N TYR A 190 -10.50 -9.54 4.35
CA TYR A 190 -10.55 -10.99 4.25
C TYR A 190 -9.25 -11.60 4.79
N LEU A 191 -9.40 -12.39 5.85
CA LEU A 191 -8.30 -13.04 6.55
C LEU A 191 -8.78 -14.39 7.08
N PRO A 192 -8.88 -15.43 6.23
CA PRO A 192 -9.42 -16.73 6.61
C PRO A 192 -8.54 -17.48 7.62
N ARG A 193 -7.24 -17.17 7.66
CA ARG A 193 -6.29 -17.73 8.62
C ARG A 193 -5.54 -16.61 9.31
N SER A 194 -5.64 -16.54 10.63
CA SER A 194 -4.88 -15.60 11.45
C SER A 194 -3.86 -16.33 12.29
N THR A 195 -2.69 -15.71 12.41
CA THR A 195 -1.73 -15.99 13.48
C THR A 195 -1.84 -14.85 14.49
N TYR A 196 -1.90 -15.18 15.77
CA TYR A 196 -1.98 -14.20 16.84
C TYR A 196 -0.61 -13.99 17.46
N THR A 197 -0.28 -12.72 17.70
CA THR A 197 0.86 -12.32 18.52
C THR A 197 0.36 -12.08 19.95
N HIS A 198 1.09 -12.65 20.91
CA HIS A 198 0.80 -12.52 22.33
C HIS A 198 1.97 -11.85 23.02
N ALA A 199 1.67 -10.90 23.90
CA ALA A 199 2.65 -10.28 24.78
C ALA A 199 1.99 -10.02 26.14
N SER A 200 2.75 -10.16 27.23
CA SER A 200 2.24 -9.92 28.57
C SER A 200 1.67 -8.50 28.71
N GLY A 201 0.47 -8.37 29.29
CA GLY A 201 -0.20 -7.08 29.46
C GLY A 201 -0.72 -6.44 28.16
N ARG A 202 -0.76 -7.18 27.05
CA ARG A 202 -1.33 -6.72 25.78
C ARG A 202 -2.41 -7.68 25.31
N GLU A 203 -3.41 -7.12 24.64
CA GLU A 203 -4.40 -7.93 23.95
C GLU A 203 -3.76 -8.77 22.82
N PRO A 204 -4.34 -9.94 22.49
CA PRO A 204 -3.92 -10.71 21.33
C PRO A 204 -4.14 -9.92 20.04
N ASN A 205 -3.09 -9.80 19.22
CA ASN A 205 -3.17 -9.10 17.94
C ASN A 205 -3.03 -10.09 16.80
N HIS A 206 -4.01 -10.12 15.90
CA HIS A 206 -3.93 -10.98 14.70
C HIS A 206 -3.28 -10.27 13.51
N ARG A 207 -3.10 -8.95 13.61
CA ARG A 207 -2.42 -8.06 12.66
C ARG A 207 -1.79 -6.89 13.41
N ASN A 208 -1.05 -6.06 12.68
CA ASN A 208 -0.68 -4.73 13.16
C ASN A 208 -1.92 -4.00 13.70
N LEU A 209 -1.80 -3.37 14.88
CA LEU A 209 -2.92 -2.70 15.57
C LEU A 209 -3.67 -1.71 14.68
N MET A 210 -2.95 -0.97 13.83
CA MET A 210 -3.56 0.00 12.92
C MET A 210 -4.48 -0.69 11.90
N ILE A 211 -4.10 -1.88 11.43
CA ILE A 211 -4.92 -2.69 10.52
C ILE A 211 -6.10 -3.31 11.26
N GLN A 212 -5.85 -3.90 12.44
CA GLN A 212 -6.89 -4.55 13.25
C GLN A 212 -8.02 -3.58 13.62
N TYR A 213 -7.67 -2.34 13.94
CA TYR A 213 -8.63 -1.30 14.30
C TYR A 213 -9.08 -0.42 13.13
N GLY A 214 -8.38 -0.47 11.99
CA GLY A 214 -8.73 0.29 10.79
C GLY A 214 -9.85 -0.35 9.98
N VAL A 215 -10.12 -1.64 10.16
CA VAL A 215 -11.19 -2.35 9.47
C VAL A 215 -12.46 -2.42 10.31
N GLY A 216 -13.62 -2.30 9.66
CA GLY A 216 -14.91 -2.51 10.32
C GLY A 216 -15.19 -3.99 10.59
N HIS A 217 -14.66 -4.88 9.74
CA HIS A 217 -14.88 -6.32 9.85
C HIS A 217 -13.64 -7.11 9.39
N THR A 218 -13.35 -8.20 10.11
CA THR A 218 -12.40 -9.22 9.68
C THR A 218 -13.17 -10.46 9.21
N LEU A 219 -13.15 -10.72 7.91
CA LEU A 219 -13.93 -11.75 7.24
C LEU A 219 -13.13 -13.05 7.14
N ARG A 220 -13.74 -14.18 7.49
CA ARG A 220 -13.09 -15.48 7.63
C ARG A 220 -13.46 -16.48 6.55
N SER A 221 -14.51 -16.23 5.80
CA SER A 221 -15.01 -17.15 4.78
C SER A 221 -15.56 -16.44 3.54
N ALA A 222 -15.80 -17.22 2.47
CA ALA A 222 -16.42 -16.73 1.25
C ALA A 222 -17.86 -16.24 1.50
N GLU A 223 -18.57 -16.86 2.45
CA GLU A 223 -19.92 -16.49 2.88
C GLU A 223 -19.92 -15.15 3.61
N GLU A 224 -18.91 -14.87 4.43
CA GLU A 224 -18.78 -13.57 5.11
C GLU A 224 -18.41 -12.44 4.15
N VAL A 225 -17.51 -12.69 3.20
CA VAL A 225 -17.28 -11.76 2.06
C VAL A 225 -18.56 -11.58 1.28
N THR A 226 -19.32 -12.65 1.11
CA THR A 226 -20.60 -12.60 0.44
C THR A 226 -21.59 -11.71 1.19
N ALA A 227 -21.71 -11.84 2.51
CA ALA A 227 -22.59 -11.01 3.32
C ALA A 227 -22.17 -9.53 3.27
N TRP A 228 -20.87 -9.23 3.35
CA TRP A 228 -20.34 -7.87 3.30
C TRP A 228 -20.64 -7.12 2.00
N ILE A 229 -20.55 -7.82 0.86
CA ILE A 229 -20.86 -7.30 -0.48
C ILE A 229 -22.38 -7.19 -0.70
N GLY A 230 -23.17 -7.89 0.12
CA GLY A 230 -24.62 -7.82 0.06
C GLY A 230 -25.15 -6.44 0.42
N PRO A 231 -26.42 -6.15 0.07
CA PRO A 231 -27.11 -4.94 0.51
C PRO A 231 -26.97 -4.75 2.03
#